data_AF-A0A9D2T1Y4-F1
#
_entry.id   AF-A0A9D2T1Y4-F1
#
_cell.length_a   1.000
_cell.length_b   1.000
_cell.length_c   1.000
_cell.angle_alpha   90.00
_cell.angle_beta   90.00
_cell.angle_gamma   90.00
#
_symmetry.space_group_name_H-M   'P 1'
#
loop_
_entity.id
_entity.type
_entity.pdbx_description
1 polymer ?
#
loop_
_entity_poly.entity_id
_entity_poly.type
_entity_poly.pdbx_seq_one_letter_code
_entity_poly.pdbx_strand_id
1 'polypeptide(L)' 'VHYAGEDPVVIYINPSDEKKRSDLEDATRVHLTVSAEDFIGGVRAVIRSRNILIDNSFKTQLRNEYDKFMFLGGDGIA' A
#
# COMPACT_ATOMS: atom_id res chain seq x y z
N VAL A 1 11.02 8.12 -11.86
CA VAL A 1 10.12 7.21 -12.59
C VAL A 1 8.70 7.74 -12.43
N HIS A 2 8.01 8.11 -13.51
CA HIS A 2 6.59 8.50 -13.47
C HIS A 2 5.75 7.29 -13.85
N TYR A 3 5.08 6.68 -12.88
CA TYR A 3 4.31 5.45 -13.12
C TYR A 3 2.96 5.72 -13.81
N ALA A 4 2.29 6.81 -13.45
CA ALA A 4 0.97 7.15 -13.98
C ALA A 4 1.02 8.14 -15.16
N GLY A 5 1.99 9.06 -15.21
CA GLY A 5 1.92 10.18 -16.16
C GLY A 5 0.68 11.01 -15.88
N GLU A 6 -0.25 11.07 -16.84
CA GLU A 6 -1.56 11.72 -16.71
C GLU A 6 -2.71 10.75 -16.40
N ASP A 7 -2.41 9.44 -16.32
CA ASP A 7 -3.44 8.43 -16.09
C ASP A 7 -4.06 8.53 -14.68
N PRO A 8 -5.38 8.30 -14.55
CA PRO A 8 -6.04 8.34 -13.27
C PRO A 8 -5.50 7.24 -12.33
N VAL A 9 -5.13 7.66 -11.13
CA VAL A 9 -4.70 6.79 -10.02
C VAL A 9 -5.83 6.67 -9.03
N VAL A 10 -6.20 5.44 -8.66
CA VAL A 10 -7.09 5.19 -7.52
C VAL A 10 -6.25 4.76 -6.33
N ILE A 11 -6.31 5.53 -5.24
CA ILE A 11 -5.57 5.24 -4.01
C ILE A 11 -6.53 4.66 -2.98
N TYR A 12 -6.14 3.52 -2.42
CA TYR A 12 -6.89 2.77 -1.42
C TYR A 12 -6.23 2.87 -0.04
N ILE A 13 -7.03 3.21 0.96
CA ILE A 13 -6.68 3.16 2.38
C ILE A 13 -7.41 2.01 3.08
N ASN A 14 -6.87 1.58 4.22
CA ASN A 14 -7.48 0.51 4.99
C ASN A 14 -8.78 0.96 5.67
N PRO A 15 -9.78 0.08 5.90
CA PRO A 15 -10.99 0.42 6.68
C PRO A 15 -10.68 0.99 8.05
N SER A 16 -9.65 0.47 8.73
CA SER A 16 -9.20 0.97 10.05
C SER A 16 -8.77 2.44 10.02
N ASP A 17 -8.36 2.95 8.86
CA ASP A 17 -7.87 4.31 8.67
C ASP A 17 -8.93 5.24 8.06
N GLU A 18 -10.18 4.79 7.88
CA GLU A 18 -11.27 5.58 7.31
C GLU A 18 -11.45 6.93 8.03
N LYS A 19 -11.31 6.95 9.35
CA LYS A 19 -11.41 8.18 10.16
C LYS A 19 -10.35 9.23 9.81
N LYS A 20 -9.21 8.80 9.28
CA LYS A 20 -8.10 9.68 8.85
C LYS A 20 -8.28 10.14 7.40
N ARG A 21 -9.29 9.65 6.68
CA ARG A 21 -9.49 9.94 5.25
C ARG A 21 -9.54 11.44 5.01
N SER A 22 -10.38 12.17 5.74
CA SER A 22 -10.54 13.62 5.56
C SER A 22 -9.21 14.37 5.73
N ASP A 23 -8.50 14.11 6.84
CA ASP A 23 -7.22 14.77 7.14
C ASP A 23 -6.16 14.45 6.07
N LEU A 24 -6.14 13.21 5.57
CA LEU A 24 -5.20 12.78 4.53
C LEU A 24 -5.56 13.37 3.16
N GLU A 25 -6.84 13.43 2.80
CA GLU A 25 -7.30 14.08 1.57
C GLU A 25 -6.99 15.58 1.59
N ASP A 26 -7.17 16.23 2.74
CA ASP A 26 -6.86 17.65 2.92
C ASP A 26 -5.36 17.93 2.83
N ALA A 27 -4.53 17.10 3.45
CA ALA A 27 -3.08 17.25 3.44
C ALA A 27 -2.46 16.93 2.07
N THR A 28 -2.98 15.92 1.37
CA THR A 28 -2.40 15.45 0.09
C THR A 28 -3.05 16.09 -1.13
N ARG A 29 -4.25 16.65 -0.98
CA ARG A 29 -5.12 17.11 -2.09
C ARG A 29 -5.45 16.01 -3.10
N VAL A 30 -5.46 14.76 -2.65
CA VAL A 30 -5.79 13.59 -3.47
C VAL A 30 -7.02 12.90 -2.88
N HIS A 31 -7.92 12.43 -3.74
CA HIS A 31 -9.07 11.63 -3.32
C HIS A 31 -8.65 10.21 -2.92
N LEU A 32 -9.12 9.76 -1.75
CA LEU A 32 -8.80 8.46 -1.18
C LEU A 32 -10.06 7.58 -1.13
N THR A 33 -9.90 6.33 -1.56
CA THR A 33 -10.96 5.31 -1.53
C THR A 33 -10.73 4.35 -0.35
N VAL A 34 -11.76 4.00 0.39
CA VAL A 34 -11.64 2.96 1.42
C VAL A 34 -11.68 1.59 0.75
N SER A 35 -10.70 0.75 1.03
CA SER A 35 -10.61 -0.63 0.52
C SER A 35 -11.68 -1.52 1.15
N ALA A 36 -12.21 -2.49 0.40
CA ALA A 36 -13.02 -3.57 0.96
C ALA A 36 -12.16 -4.69 1.59
N GLU A 37 -10.91 -4.82 1.15
CA GLU A 37 -9.95 -5.77 1.72
C GLU A 37 -9.17 -5.10 2.86
N ASP A 38 -9.04 -5.81 3.98
CA ASP A 38 -8.14 -5.43 5.06
C ASP A 38 -6.71 -5.89 4.78
N PHE A 39 -5.81 -4.92 4.63
CA PHE A 39 -4.39 -5.16 4.42
C PHE A 39 -3.54 -4.68 5.61
N ILE A 40 -4.14 -4.63 6.80
CA ILE A 40 -3.55 -4.32 8.13
C ILE A 40 -2.82 -2.96 8.20
N GLY A 41 -3.24 -2.02 7.37
CA GLY A 41 -2.69 -0.67 7.28
C GLY A 41 -1.72 -0.46 6.11
N GLY A 42 -1.34 0.79 5.89
CA GLY A 42 -0.59 1.22 4.70
C GLY A 42 -1.50 1.68 3.58
N VAL A 43 -1.00 1.65 2.33
CA VAL A 43 -1.71 2.20 1.16
C VAL A 43 -1.49 1.31 -0.07
N ARG A 44 -2.53 1.19 -0.90
CA ARG A 44 -2.43 0.58 -2.24
C ARG A 44 -2.85 1.59 -3.30
N ALA A 45 -2.23 1.57 -4.47
CA ALA A 45 -2.63 2.41 -5.59
C ALA A 45 -2.76 1.60 -6.87
N VAL A 46 -3.79 1.87 -7.66
CA VAL A 46 -4.08 1.17 -8.91
C VAL A 46 -4.13 2.16 -10.07
N ILE A 47 -3.35 1.87 -11.12
CA ILE A 47 -3.40 2.56 -12.41
C ILE A 47 -4.00 1.59 -13.42
N ARG A 48 -5.33 1.65 -13.59
CA ARG A 48 -6.08 0.66 -14.39
C ARG A 48 -5.68 0.66 -15.85
N SER A 49 -5.40 1.82 -16.43
CA SER A 49 -5.00 1.94 -17.85
C SER A 49 -3.67 1.24 -18.16
N ARG A 50 -2.84 0.98 -17.15
CA ARG A 50 -1.52 0.36 -17.29
C ARG A 50 -1.42 -1.03 -16.65
N ASN A 51 -2.49 -1.53 -16.04
CA ASN A 51 -2.49 -2.76 -15.23
C ASN A 51 -1.41 -2.75 -14.13
N ILE A 52 -1.18 -1.59 -13.50
CA ILE A 52 -0.18 -1.43 -12.45
C ILE A 52 -0.88 -1.41 -11.09
N LEU A 53 -0.38 -2.24 -10.17
CA LEU A 53 -0.67 -2.19 -8.75
C LEU A 53 0.60 -1.77 -8.00
N ILE A 54 0.51 -0.70 -7.23
CA ILE A 54 1.54 -0.26 -6.29
C ILE A 54 1.06 -0.67 -4.90
N ASP A 55 1.71 -1.66 -4.30
CA ASP A 55 1.33 -2.19 -2.99
C ASP A 55 2.34 -1.78 -1.91
N ASN A 56 1.99 -0.76 -1.13
CA ASN A 56 2.71 -0.34 0.08
C ASN A 56 1.92 -0.71 1.35
N SER A 57 1.15 -1.79 1.32
CA SER A 57 0.46 -2.29 2.51
C SER A 57 1.44 -2.89 3.52
N PHE A 58 1.09 -2.79 4.81
CA PHE A 58 1.85 -3.38 5.90
C PHE A 58 1.88 -4.90 5.81
N LYS A 59 0.80 -5.53 5.33
CA LYS A 59 0.76 -6.97 5.04
C LYS A 59 1.90 -7.41 4.14
N THR A 60 2.09 -6.72 3.02
CA THR A 60 3.12 -7.05 2.04
C THR A 60 4.51 -6.71 2.58
N GLN A 61 4.67 -5.56 3.23
CA GLN A 61 5.97 -5.17 3.82
C GLN A 61 6.43 -6.12 4.92
N LEU A 62 5.54 -6.51 5.85
CA LEU A 62 5.88 -7.47 6.91
C LEU A 62 6.26 -8.83 6.34
N ARG A 63 5.53 -9.30 5.32
CA ARG A 63 5.87 -10.54 4.63
C ARG A 63 7.25 -10.46 3.97
N ASN A 64 7.54 -9.37 3.27
CA ASN A 64 8.83 -9.18 2.62
C ASN A 64 9.99 -9.15 3.63
N GLU A 65 9.82 -8.48 4.77
CA GLU A 65 10.83 -8.46 5.83
C GLU A 65 10.99 -9.83 6.50
N TYR A 66 9.89 -10.57 6.71
CA TYR A 66 9.95 -11.95 7.21
C TYR A 66 10.70 -12.87 6.24
N ASP A 67 10.34 -12.85 4.95
CA ASP A 67 10.97 -13.67 3.91
C ASP A 67 12.47 -13.34 3.81
N LYS A 68 12.82 -12.05 3.86
CA LYS A 68 14.21 -11.58 3.88
C LYS A 68 14.97 -12.02 5.13
N PHE A 69 14.33 -11.96 6.30
CA PHE A 69 14.92 -12.42 7.56
C PHE A 69 15.21 -13.92 7.52
N MET A 70 14.24 -14.74 7.08
CA MET A 70 14.43 -16.19 6.92
C MET A 70 15.54 -16.49 5.92
N PHE A 71 15.57 -15.81 4.77
CA PHE A 71 16.59 -16.01 3.73
C PHE A 71 18.01 -15.62 4.19
N LEU A 72 18.16 -14.60 5.04
CA LEU A 72 19.46 -14.13 5.53
C LEU A 72 19.95 -14.84 6.80
N GLY A 73 19.38 -16.01 7.12
CA GLY A 73 19.85 -16.85 8.23
C GLY A 73 19.10 -16.66 9.54
N GLY A 74 17.81 -16.32 9.47
CA GLY A 74 16.91 -16.21 10.63
C GLY A 74 16.71 -17.51 11.42
N ASP A 75 17.15 -18.65 10.88
CA ASP A 75 17.28 -19.90 11.63
C ASP A 75 18.61 -19.84 12.37
N GLY A 76 18.60 -19.79 13.70
CA GLY A 76 19.80 -19.76 14.56
C GLY A 76 20.67 -21.02 14.50
N ILE A 77 21.01 -21.50 13.29
CA ILE A 77 21.99 -22.53 12.99
C ILE A 77 23.25 -21.81 12.48
N ALA A 78 24.02 -21.30 13.42
CA ALA A 78 25.46 -21.05 13.23
C ALA A 78 26.23 -22.26 13.74
#